data_AF-R4X4K9-F1
#
_entry.id   AF-R4X4K9-F1
#
_cell.length_a   1.000
_cell.length_b   1.000
_cell.length_c   1.000
_cell.angle_alpha   90.00
_cell.angle_beta   90.00
_cell.angle_gamma   90.00
#
_symmetry.space_group_name_H-M   'P 1'
#
loop_
_entity.id
_entity.type
_entity.pdbx_description
1 polymer ?
#
loop_
_entity_poly.entity_id
_entity_poly.type
_entity_poly.pdbx_seq_one_letter_code
_entity_poly.pdbx_strand_id
1 'polypeptide(L)' 'MTENTDRPTPPKQTPEDPNVADRRLSEEQKRTLKNEPEPPTADKKEKLPNPKDVGEAG' A
#
# COMPACT_ATOMS: atom_id res chain seq x y z
N MET A 1 19.19 2.19 -22.32
CA MET A 1 17.79 2.02 -22.74
C MET A 1 17.13 1.13 -21.71
N THR A 2 16.08 1.61 -21.02
CA THR A 2 15.33 0.80 -20.07
C THR A 2 14.15 0.23 -20.83
N GLU A 3 14.17 -1.07 -21.12
CA GLU A 3 13.09 -1.71 -21.86
C GLU A 3 11.85 -1.73 -20.96
N ASN A 4 10.82 -0.96 -21.33
CA ASN A 4 9.50 -1.09 -20.74
C ASN A 4 8.98 -2.47 -21.11
N THR A 5 9.08 -3.43 -20.18
CA THR A 5 8.44 -4.72 -20.36
C THR A 5 6.94 -4.48 -20.23
N ASP A 6 6.27 -4.30 -21.35
CA ASP A 6 4.81 -4.11 -21.50
C ASP A 6 4.11 -5.44 -21.17
N ARG A 7 4.30 -5.92 -19.93
CA ARG A 7 3.63 -7.12 -19.45
C ARG A 7 2.15 -6.77 -19.40
N PRO A 8 1.28 -7.53 -20.08
CA PRO A 8 -0.14 -7.28 -20.00
C PRO A 8 -0.53 -7.32 -18.53
N THR A 9 -1.07 -6.21 -18.02
CA THR A 9 -1.66 -6.19 -16.69
C THR A 9 -2.74 -7.28 -16.65
N PRO A 10 -2.76 -8.12 -15.62
CA PRO A 10 -3.83 -9.10 -15.44
C PRO A 10 -5.21 -8.42 -15.57
N PRO A 11 -6.22 -9.11 -16.12
CA PRO A 11 -7.56 -8.55 -16.23
C PRO A 11 -8.03 -8.10 -14.85
N LYS A 12 -8.54 -6.87 -14.78
CA LYS A 12 -9.18 -6.37 -13.56
C LYS A 12 -10.48 -7.13 -13.39
N GLN A 13 -10.73 -7.60 -12.16
CA GLN A 13 -11.99 -8.21 -11.81
C GLN A 13 -13.12 -7.18 -11.98
N THR A 14 -14.19 -7.58 -12.63
CA THR A 14 -15.39 -6.79 -12.93
C THR A 14 -16.51 -7.13 -11.96
N PRO A 15 -17.51 -6.25 -11.73
CA PRO A 15 -18.66 -6.56 -10.87
C PRO A 15 -19.47 -7.79 -11.29
N GLU A 16 -19.34 -8.18 -12.56
CA GLU A 16 -20.00 -9.33 -13.19
C GLU A 16 -19.26 -10.65 -12.91
N ASP A 17 -18.06 -10.61 -12.33
CA ASP A 17 -17.30 -11.84 -12.05
C ASP A 17 -17.98 -12.65 -10.91
N PRO A 18 -18.05 -13.99 -11.05
CA PRO A 18 -18.83 -14.85 -10.16
C PRO A 18 -18.36 -14.84 -8.69
N ASN A 19 -17.08 -14.51 -8.45
CA ASN A 19 -16.47 -14.49 -7.12
C ASN A 19 -16.30 -13.06 -6.54
N VAL A 20 -16.99 -12.06 -7.09
CA VAL A 20 -16.94 -10.68 -6.57
C VAL A 20 -17.48 -10.60 -5.16
N ALA A 21 -18.49 -11.40 -4.83
CA ALA A 21 -19.05 -11.46 -3.49
C ALA A 21 -18.03 -11.92 -2.43
N ASP A 22 -17.16 -12.87 -2.77
CA ASP A 22 -16.18 -13.47 -1.82
C ASP A 22 -15.12 -12.48 -1.36
N ARG A 23 -14.87 -11.42 -2.14
CA ARG A 23 -13.93 -10.35 -1.81
C ARG A 23 -14.56 -9.18 -1.08
N ARG A 24 -15.90 -9.12 -0.98
CA ARG A 24 -16.58 -8.08 -0.22
C ARG A 24 -16.44 -8.40 1.26
N LEU A 25 -15.89 -7.46 2.01
CA LEU A 25 -15.88 -7.57 3.47
C LEU A 25 -17.32 -7.63 3.99
N SER A 26 -17.58 -8.54 4.91
CA SER A 26 -18.84 -8.58 5.65
C SER A 26 -19.02 -7.29 6.46
N GLU A 27 -20.26 -6.98 6.86
CA GLU A 27 -20.52 -5.80 7.69
C GLU A 27 -19.79 -5.84 9.04
N GLU A 28 -19.56 -7.04 9.57
CA GLU A 28 -18.75 -7.25 10.78
C GLU A 28 -17.27 -6.95 10.54
N GLN A 29 -16.70 -7.46 9.44
CA GLN A 29 -15.31 -7.18 9.04
C GLN A 29 -15.08 -5.69 8.72
N LYS A 30 -16.10 -5.01 8.18
CA LYS A 30 -16.05 -3.55 7.98
C LYS A 30 -16.04 -2.77 9.30
N ARG A 31 -16.66 -3.28 10.36
CA ARG A 31 -16.65 -2.63 11.68
C ARG A 31 -15.31 -2.78 12.37
N THR A 32 -14.65 -3.92 12.22
CA THR A 32 -13.32 -4.15 12.82
C THR A 32 -12.24 -3.25 12.19
N LEU A 33 -12.37 -2.90 10.90
CA LEU A 33 -11.49 -1.90 10.26
C LEU A 33 -11.60 -0.51 10.88
N LYS A 34 -12.75 -0.16 11.48
CA LYS A 34 -12.93 1.15 12.14
C LYS A 34 -12.18 1.24 13.47
N ASN A 35 -11.71 0.11 14.00
CA ASN A 35 -10.91 0.02 15.22
C ASN A 35 -9.41 -0.13 14.89
N GLU A 36 -8.99 0.07 13.64
CA GLU A 36 -7.58 0.19 13.34
C GLU A 36 -6.99 1.41 14.06
N PRO A 37 -5.77 1.31 14.59
CA PRO A 37 -5.10 2.48 15.16
C PRO A 37 -5.01 3.57 14.09
N GLU A 38 -5.12 4.83 14.51
CA GLU A 38 -4.90 5.93 13.57
C GLU A 38 -3.54 5.74 12.88
N PRO A 39 -3.46 5.99 11.56
CA PRO A 39 -2.18 5.95 10.89
C PRO A 39 -1.22 6.88 11.63
N PRO A 40 0.07 6.51 11.74
CA PRO A 40 1.03 7.38 12.40
C PRO A 40 0.91 8.76 11.77
N THR A 41 0.82 9.79 12.61
CA THR A 41 1.05 11.14 12.14
C THR A 41 2.37 11.13 11.39
N ALA A 42 2.46 11.85 10.27
CA ALA A 42 3.76 12.16 9.68
C ALA A 42 4.48 13.06 10.70
N ASP A 43 4.96 12.46 11.78
CA ASP A 43 5.76 13.10 12.78
C ASP A 43 6.93 13.67 12.00
N LYS A 44 6.94 15.00 12.06
CA LYS A 44 7.95 15.96 11.65
C LYS A 44 9.01 15.33 10.78
N LYS A 45 9.20 15.93 9.60
CA LYS A 45 10.46 15.90 8.85
C LYS A 45 11.63 16.28 9.79
N GLU A 46 12.00 15.41 10.72
CA GLU A 46 13.35 15.33 11.23
C GLU A 46 14.14 15.12 9.96
N LYS A 47 14.83 16.19 9.61
CA LYS A 47 15.58 16.29 8.38
C LYS A 47 16.53 15.12 8.41
N LEU A 48 16.20 14.05 7.70
CA LEU A 48 17.04 12.86 7.59
C LEU A 48 18.46 13.39 7.33
N PRO A 49 19.46 12.96 8.11
CA PRO A 49 20.81 13.46 7.94
C PRO A 49 21.21 13.26 6.47
N ASN A 50 21.95 14.22 5.93
CA ASN A 50 22.37 14.13 4.54
C ASN A 50 23.12 12.81 4.37
N PRO A 51 22.86 12.01 3.33
CA PRO A 51 23.58 10.76 3.09
C PRO A 51 25.12 10.91 3.04
N LYS A 52 25.62 12.14 2.85
CA LYS A 52 27.06 12.48 2.91
C LYS A 52 27.59 12.70 4.33
N ASP A 53 26.71 13.02 5.28
CA ASP A 53 27.05 13.30 6.68
C ASP A 53 26.98 12.04 7.56
N VAL A 54 26.30 10.99 7.09
CA VAL A 54 26.36 9.63 7.65
C VAL A 54 27.56 8.92 7.02
N GLY A 55 28.74 9.12 7.59
CA GLY A 55 29.98 8.46 7.15
C GLY A 55 29.90 6.92 7.23
N GLU A 56 30.97 6.25 6.79
CA GLU A 56 31.18 4.78 6.69
C GLU A 56 31.16 4.03 8.05
N ALA A 57 30.37 4.47 9.01
CA ALA A 57 30.04 3.73 10.22
C ALA A 57 28.55 3.35 10.14
N GLY A 58 28.28 2.37 9.29
CA GLY A 58 27.08 1.53 9.42
C GLY A 58 27.25 0.57 10.59
#